data_AF-A0A2N5TA30-F1
#
_entry.id   AF-A0A2N5TA30-F1
#
_cell.length_a   1.000
_cell.length_b   1.000
_cell.length_c   1.000
_cell.angle_alpha   90.00
_cell.angle_beta   90.00
_cell.angle_gamma   90.00
#
_symmetry.space_group_name_H-M   'P 1'
#
loop_
_entity.id
_entity.type
_entity.pdbx_description
1 polymer ?
#
loop_
_entity_poly.entity_id
_entity_poly.type
_entity_poly.pdbx_seq_one_letter_code
_entity_poly.pdbx_strand_id
1 'polypeptide(L)'
;MLHTSIVAAYDTDPFCVALKKVLSLREDSTIVDNLMFVDGQLVIPNTHSIQKNLINKEHVRLGHLGFIKTLTELHRKFFWTHMSRDVKNASKVCTTLPLTLLDH
;
A
#
# COMPACT_ATOMS: atom_id res chain seq x y z
N MET A 1 2.31 13.52 9.87
CA MET A 1 1.96 13.96 8.49
C MET A 1 1.28 12.86 7.69
N LEU A 2 1.87 11.66 7.51
CA LEU A 2 1.24 10.58 6.72
C LEU A 2 -0.11 10.11 7.29
N HIS A 3 -0.21 9.92 8.61
CA HIS A 3 -1.45 9.56 9.30
C HIS A 3 -2.59 10.55 8.97
N THR A 4 -2.36 11.84 9.19
CA THR A 4 -3.35 12.90 8.91
C THR A 4 -3.78 12.92 7.44
N SER A 5 -2.85 12.72 6.50
CA SER A 5 -3.17 12.66 5.06
C SER A 5 -4.02 11.45 4.69
N ILE A 6 -3.75 10.28 5.30
CA ILE A 6 -4.55 9.07 5.08
C ILE A 6 -5.97 9.27 5.63
N VAL A 7 -6.08 9.73 6.87
CA VAL A 7 -7.38 9.94 7.52
C VAL A 7 -8.22 10.97 6.76
N ALA A 8 -7.64 12.10 6.36
CA ALA A 8 -8.35 13.11 5.58
C ALA A 8 -8.83 12.59 4.22
N ALA A 9 -8.05 11.70 3.58
CA ALA A 9 -8.40 11.14 2.30
C ALA A 9 -9.53 10.09 2.39
N TYR A 10 -9.80 9.51 3.56
CA TYR A 10 -10.92 8.55 3.71
C TYR A 10 -12.30 9.15 3.43
N ASP A 11 -12.48 10.44 3.66
CA ASP A 11 -13.76 11.12 3.43
C ASP A 11 -13.91 11.63 1.99
N THR A 12 -12.85 11.55 1.17
CA THR A 12 -12.85 12.03 -0.23
C THR A 12 -12.66 10.91 -1.24
N ASP A 13 -11.97 9.82 -0.86
CA ASP A 13 -11.79 8.64 -1.70
C ASP A 13 -13.08 7.81 -1.77
N PRO A 14 -13.68 7.60 -2.95
CA PRO A 14 -14.96 6.90 -3.07
C PRO A 14 -14.95 5.46 -2.53
N PHE A 15 -13.83 4.76 -2.67
CA PHE A 15 -13.68 3.40 -2.14
C PHE A 15 -13.67 3.43 -0.61
N CYS A 16 -12.88 4.31 0.00
CA CYS A 16 -12.81 4.47 1.45
C CYS A 16 -14.16 4.92 2.03
N VAL A 17 -14.87 5.85 1.39
CA VAL A 17 -16.21 6.28 1.82
C VAL A 17 -17.20 5.11 1.79
N ALA A 18 -17.18 4.30 0.74
CA ALA A 18 -18.03 3.11 0.64
C ALA A 18 -17.64 2.06 1.69
N LEU A 19 -16.34 1.81 1.86
CA LEU A 19 -15.79 0.85 2.81
C LEU A 19 -16.19 1.23 4.24
N LYS A 20 -16.06 2.51 4.62
CA LYS A 20 -16.39 3.03 5.95
C LYS A 20 -17.85 2.73 6.36
N LYS A 21 -18.78 2.71 5.41
CA LYS A 21 -20.21 2.40 5.65
C LYS A 21 -20.47 0.92 5.95
N VAL A 22 -19.62 0.04 5.43
CA VAL A 22 -19.79 -1.42 5.58
C VAL A 22 -18.78 -2.03 6.55
N LEU A 23 -17.83 -1.23 7.06
CA LEU A 23 -16.73 -1.71 7.87
C LEU A 23 -17.21 -2.34 9.19
N SER A 24 -18.25 -1.77 9.80
CA SER A 24 -18.90 -2.31 11.00
C SER A 24 -19.63 -3.64 10.77
N LEU A 25 -19.86 -4.04 9.52
CA LEU A 25 -20.52 -5.30 9.16
C LEU A 25 -19.52 -6.44 8.95
N ARG A 26 -18.21 -6.15 9.02
CA ARG A 26 -17.15 -7.12 8.74
C ARG A 26 -16.44 -7.49 10.04
N GLU A 27 -16.35 -8.79 10.32
CA GLU A 27 -15.62 -9.31 11.48
C GLU A 27 -14.09 -9.11 11.38
N ASP A 28 -13.57 -9.03 10.15
CA ASP A 28 -12.15 -8.90 9.84
C ASP A 28 -11.66 -7.44 9.84
N SER A 29 -12.52 -6.48 10.17
CA SER A 29 -12.23 -5.07 10.01
C SER A 29 -12.27 -4.29 11.32
N THR A 30 -11.34 -3.36 11.49
CA THR A 30 -11.23 -2.55 12.70
C THR A 30 -10.89 -1.10 12.38
N ILE A 31 -11.20 -0.20 13.32
CA ILE A 31 -10.77 1.19 13.29
C ILE A 31 -9.91 1.45 14.52
N VAL A 32 -8.67 1.89 14.32
CA VAL A 32 -7.73 2.24 15.38
C VAL A 32 -7.13 3.61 15.05
N ASP A 33 -7.23 4.58 15.96
CA ASP A 33 -6.77 5.96 15.74
C ASP A 33 -7.25 6.57 14.42
N ASN A 34 -8.53 6.33 14.10
CA ASN A 34 -9.21 6.72 12.85
C ASN A 34 -8.64 6.08 11.57
N LEU A 35 -7.71 5.13 11.68
CA LEU A 35 -7.21 4.32 10.56
C LEU A 35 -8.11 3.09 10.36
N MET A 36 -8.48 2.82 9.11
CA MET A 36 -9.25 1.63 8.76
C MET A 36 -8.32 0.46 8.47
N PHE A 37 -8.62 -0.70 9.06
CA PHE A 37 -7.92 -1.96 8.80
C PHE A 37 -8.90 -3.01 8.29
N VAL A 38 -8.46 -3.82 7.34
CA VAL A 38 -9.18 -4.99 6.82
C VAL A 38 -8.21 -6.17 6.81
N ASP A 39 -8.57 -7.29 7.44
CA ASP A 39 -7.71 -8.47 7.58
C ASP A 39 -6.32 -8.11 8.16
N GLY A 40 -6.30 -7.21 9.14
CA GLY A 40 -5.07 -6.68 9.75
C GLY A 40 -4.23 -5.75 8.86
N GLN A 41 -4.66 -5.48 7.63
CA GLN A 41 -3.97 -4.60 6.68
C GLN A 41 -4.50 -3.17 6.77
N LEU A 42 -3.60 -2.19 6.86
CA LEU A 42 -3.97 -0.78 6.84
C LEU A 42 -4.52 -0.39 5.46
N VAL A 43 -5.74 0.13 5.43
CA VAL A 43 -6.35 0.62 4.20
C VAL A 43 -5.70 1.93 3.77
N ILE A 44 -5.10 1.92 2.58
CA ILE A 44 -4.52 3.09 1.93
C ILE A 44 -5.53 3.62 0.90
N PRO A 45 -5.94 4.90 0.99
CA PRO A 45 -6.79 5.55 -0.01
C PRO A 45 -6.15 5.50 -1.40
N ASN A 46 -6.94 5.71 -2.46
CA ASN A 46 -6.42 5.73 -3.83
C ASN A 46 -5.68 7.04 -4.15
N THR A 47 -4.65 7.35 -3.35
CA THR A 47 -3.80 8.52 -3.48
C THR A 47 -2.47 8.08 -4.09
N HIS A 48 -2.28 8.38 -5.38
CA HIS A 48 -1.12 7.92 -6.16
C HIS A 48 0.23 8.25 -5.50
N SER A 49 0.35 9.39 -4.83
CA SER A 49 1.58 9.79 -4.14
C SER A 49 1.93 8.88 -2.95
N ILE A 50 0.94 8.51 -2.14
CA ILE A 50 1.13 7.64 -0.97
C ILE A 50 1.50 6.22 -1.43
N GLN A 51 0.73 5.67 -2.36
CA GLN A 51 0.97 4.33 -2.93
C GLN A 51 2.38 4.27 -3.54
N LYS A 52 2.75 5.23 -4.39
CA LYS A 52 4.08 5.31 -5.00
C LYS A 52 5.18 5.40 -3.95
N ASN A 53 4.99 6.18 -2.89
CA ASN A 53 5.98 6.30 -1.81
C ASN A 53 6.18 4.96 -1.07
N LEU A 54 5.08 4.26 -0.75
CA LEU A 54 5.12 2.95 -0.11
C LEU A 54 5.81 1.91 -1.01
N ILE A 55 5.43 1.85 -2.29
CA ILE A 55 6.03 0.94 -3.26
C ILE A 55 7.53 1.19 -3.37
N ASN A 56 7.95 2.44 -3.57
CA ASN A 56 9.37 2.78 -3.71
C ASN A 56 10.17 2.44 -2.45
N LYS A 57 9.66 2.77 -1.26
CA LYS A 57 10.32 2.43 0.01
C LYS A 57 10.50 0.93 0.18
N GLU A 58 9.46 0.16 -0.08
CA GLU A 58 9.47 -1.29 0.08
C GLU A 58 10.36 -1.95 -0.99
N HIS A 59 10.30 -1.47 -2.23
CA HIS A 59 11.14 -1.94 -3.32
C HIS A 59 12.64 -1.69 -3.09
N VAL A 60 13.01 -0.51 -2.59
CA VAL A 60 14.39 -0.18 -2.21
C VAL A 60 14.82 -0.98 -0.97
N ARG A 61 13.96 -1.10 0.05
CA ARG A 61 14.23 -1.92 1.26
C ARG A 61 14.56 -3.37 0.91
N LEU A 62 13.89 -3.91 -0.10
CA LEU A 62 14.11 -5.26 -0.59
C LEU A 62 15.28 -5.38 -1.58
N GLY A 63 16.06 -4.34 -1.81
CA GLY A 63 17.23 -4.41 -2.70
C GLY A 63 16.88 -4.68 -4.17
N HIS A 64 15.74 -4.16 -4.64
CA HIS A 64 15.27 -4.31 -6.03
C HIS A 64 15.02 -5.78 -6.46
N LEU A 65 14.69 -6.68 -5.53
CA LEU A 65 14.39 -8.10 -5.79
C LEU A 65 13.13 -8.39 -6.65
N GLY A 66 12.59 -7.38 -7.33
CA GLY A 66 11.48 -7.50 -8.27
C GLY A 66 10.08 -7.35 -7.65
N PHE A 67 9.09 -7.27 -8.53
CA PHE A 67 7.73 -6.82 -8.19
C PHE A 67 6.96 -7.80 -7.29
N ILE A 68 7.15 -9.12 -7.45
CA ILE A 68 6.42 -10.13 -6.66
C ILE A 68 6.74 -9.98 -5.18
N LYS A 69 8.02 -9.85 -4.82
CA LYS A 69 8.43 -9.71 -3.42
C LYS A 69 7.95 -8.40 -2.83
N THR A 70 8.05 -7.29 -3.57
CA THR A 70 7.50 -6.00 -3.15
C THR A 70 6.00 -6.09 -2.92
N LEU A 71 5.25 -6.72 -3.83
CA LEU A 71 3.81 -6.90 -3.69
C LEU A 71 3.46 -7.74 -2.45
N THR A 72 4.14 -8.87 -2.23
CA THR A 72 3.94 -9.72 -1.06
C THR A 72 4.16 -8.95 0.24
N GLU A 73 5.25 -8.19 0.35
CA GLU A 73 5.56 -7.44 1.58
C GLU A 73 4.60 -6.27 1.84
N LEU A 74 4.12 -5.62 0.77
CA LEU A 74 3.10 -4.58 0.89
C LEU A 74 1.77 -5.17 1.36
N HIS A 75 1.32 -6.27 0.77
CA HIS A 75 0.07 -6.94 1.16
C HIS A 75 0.03 -7.36 2.62
N ARG A 76 1.17 -7.67 3.24
CA ARG A 76 1.20 -8.02 4.67
C ARG A 76 0.84 -6.86 5.59
N LYS A 77 0.93 -5.61 5.10
CA LYS A 77 0.81 -4.40 5.93
C LYS A 77 -0.29 -3.47 5.45
N PHE A 78 -0.58 -3.46 4.15
CA PHE A 78 -1.40 -2.47 3.50
C PHE A 78 -2.39 -3.12 2.56
N PHE A 79 -3.52 -2.44 2.39
CA PHE A 79 -4.55 -2.78 1.43
C PHE A 79 -4.92 -1.53 0.63
N TRP A 80 -4.97 -1.62 -0.70
CA TRP A 80 -5.64 -0.61 -1.53
C TRP A 80 -6.12 -1.21 -2.85
N THR A 81 -7.06 -0.53 -3.49
CA THR A 81 -7.61 -0.95 -4.77
C THR A 81 -6.52 -0.92 -5.85
N HIS A 82 -6.43 -1.99 -6.65
CA HIS A 82 -5.46 -2.11 -7.75
C HIS A 82 -3.97 -2.21 -7.35
N MET A 83 -3.65 -2.54 -6.09
CA MET A 83 -2.27 -2.70 -5.60
C MET A 83 -1.35 -3.48 -6.56
N SER A 84 -1.76 -4.67 -7.02
CA SER A 84 -0.95 -5.49 -7.92
C SER A 84 -0.60 -4.78 -9.24
N ARG A 85 -1.53 -3.98 -9.78
CA ARG A 85 -1.31 -3.19 -11.00
C ARG A 85 -0.30 -2.07 -10.73
N ASP A 86 -0.46 -1.37 -9.61
CA ASP A 86 0.37 -0.22 -9.28
C ASP A 86 1.82 -0.64 -8.99
N VAL A 87 2.01 -1.72 -8.23
CA VAL A 87 3.34 -2.29 -7.94
C VAL A 87 4.02 -2.74 -9.23
N LYS A 88 3.31 -3.45 -10.11
CA LYS A 88 3.84 -3.90 -11.42
C LYS A 88 4.25 -2.73 -12.30
N ASN A 89 3.48 -1.64 -12.30
CA ASN A 89 3.80 -0.46 -13.09
C ASN A 89 5.00 0.31 -12.53
N ALA A 90 5.10 0.46 -11.21
CA ALA A 90 6.24 1.12 -10.57
C ALA A 90 7.55 0.36 -10.82
N SER A 91 7.54 -0.98 -10.80
CA SER A 91 8.75 -1.79 -11.04
C SER A 91 9.29 -1.68 -12.47
N LYS A 92 8.44 -1.36 -13.46
CA LYS A 92 8.91 -1.17 -14.86
C LYS A 92 9.79 0.07 -15.02
N VAL A 93 9.65 1.04 -14.12
CA VAL A 93 10.37 2.32 -14.16
C VAL A 93 11.67 2.24 -13.33
N CYS A 94 11.88 1.14 -12.60
CA CYS A 94 13.11 0.92 -11.86
C CYS A 94 14.24 0.53 -12.83
N THR A 95 15.25 1.39 -12.94
CA THR A 95 16.44 1.19 -13.77
C THR A 95 17.64 0.64 -12.99
N THR A 96 17.50 0.43 -11.67
CA THR A 96 18.59 -0.01 -10.79
C THR A 96 18.68 -1.53 -10.73
N LEU A 97 19.91 -2.04 -10.76
CA LEU A 97 20.21 -3.47 -10.65
C LEU A 97 19.86 -4.00 -9.24
N PRO A 98 19.35 -5.24 -9.11
CA PRO A 98 19.23 -5.93 -7.84
C PRO A 98 20.53 -5.87 -7.04
N LEU A 99 20.46 -5.56 -5.73
CA LEU A 99 21.65 -5.55 -4.86
C LEU A 99 22.36 -6.91 -4.87
N THR A 100 21.64 -8.00 -5.15
CA THR A 100 22.20 -9.35 -5.30
C THR A 100 23.17 -9.51 -6.48
N LEU A 101 23.33 -8.50 -7.34
CA LEU A 101 24.27 -8.49 -8.46
C LEU A 101 25.52 -7.62 -8.20
N LEU A 102 25.62 -6.97 -7.04
CA LEU A 102 26.77 -6.14 -6.67
C LEU A 102 27.79 -6.86 -5.77
N ASP A 103 27.53 -8.12 -5.41
CA ASP A 103 28.37 -8.94 -4.53
C ASP A 103 29.22 -9.99 -5.30
N HIS A 104 29.82 -9.62 -6.44
CA HIS A 104 30.76 -10.46 -7.19
C HIS A 104 32.09 -9.76 -7.46
#